data_AF-A0A965FIQ1-F1
#
_entry.id   AF-A0A965FIQ1-F1
#
_cell.length_a   1.000
_cell.length_b   1.000
_cell.length_c   1.000
_cell.angle_alpha   90.00
_cell.angle_beta   90.00
_cell.angle_gamma   90.00
#
_symmetry.space_group_name_H-M   'P 1'
#
loop_
_entity.id
_entity.type
_entity.pdbx_description
1 polymer ?
#
loop_
_entity_poly.entity_id
_entity_poly.type
_entity_poly.pdbx_seq_one_letter_code
_entity_poly.pdbx_strand_id
1 'polypeptide(L)'
;MKEVKKTITSIFMVPTLKISRDHLKDNGFINGYVRDAGIDEQYKDAVYLLFQPKDLDRFREFLDSEYERTKAIIDDYDYEDGYVVVVYELDTRFKKDFLLIKEGLYSQTSKAFQNLFPKIVKIKKGYLNKDEISLQYRVFNKTADLVQFWEEKLGMQFDSDQEVWEGFDIDKETLDIKKMKKPCTTTK
;
A
#
# COMPACT_ATOMS: atom_id res chain seq x y z
N MET A 1 16.57 -7.42 -6.89
CA MET A 1 15.93 -6.83 -5.69
C MET A 1 15.10 -7.93 -5.04
N LYS A 2 15.27 -8.16 -3.72
CA LYS A 2 14.34 -9.02 -2.98
C LYS A 2 12.94 -8.41 -3.09
N GLU A 3 11.93 -9.23 -3.33
CA GLU A 3 10.55 -8.78 -3.38
C GLU A 3 10.17 -8.23 -2.00
N VAL A 4 9.91 -6.92 -1.91
CA VAL A 4 9.51 -6.27 -0.66
C VAL A 4 8.04 -6.59 -0.45
N LYS A 5 7.72 -7.26 0.67
CA LYS A 5 6.33 -7.48 1.07
C LYS A 5 5.65 -6.12 1.23
N LYS A 6 4.53 -5.94 0.53
CA LYS A 6 3.75 -4.69 0.59
C LYS A 6 3.05 -4.57 1.93
N THR A 7 3.04 -3.37 2.47
CA THR A 7 2.28 -2.97 3.66
C THR A 7 0.79 -2.97 3.37
N ILE A 8 -0.04 -3.04 4.41
CA ILE A 8 -1.49 -2.86 4.30
C ILE A 8 -1.79 -1.46 3.76
N THR A 9 -1.02 -0.45 4.20
CA THR A 9 -1.09 0.91 3.65
C THR A 9 -0.91 0.93 2.13
N SER A 10 0.10 0.22 1.60
CA SER A 10 0.29 0.10 0.15
C SER A 10 -0.85 -0.61 -0.57
N ILE A 11 -1.47 -1.60 0.07
CA ILE A 11 -2.48 -2.45 -0.58
C ILE A 11 -3.86 -1.78 -0.57
N PHE A 12 -4.19 -1.04 0.50
CA PHE A 12 -5.55 -0.57 0.77
C PHE A 12 -5.69 0.95 0.95
N MET A 13 -4.60 1.70 1.16
CA MET A 13 -4.68 3.16 1.32
C MET A 13 -4.08 3.90 0.12
N VAL A 14 -2.88 3.52 -0.32
CA VAL A 14 -2.24 4.13 -1.51
C VAL A 14 -3.13 4.08 -2.77
N PRO A 15 -3.87 2.99 -3.08
CA PRO A 15 -4.71 2.97 -4.28
C PRO A 15 -5.84 4.01 -4.26
N THR A 16 -6.26 4.51 -3.09
CA THR A 16 -7.31 5.54 -3.01
C THR A 16 -6.81 6.90 -3.53
N LEU A 17 -5.50 7.10 -3.63
CA LEU A 17 -4.85 8.29 -4.21
C LEU A 17 -4.95 8.33 -5.75
N LYS A 18 -5.37 7.22 -6.37
CA LYS A 18 -5.53 7.04 -7.81
C LYS A 18 -4.26 7.26 -8.65
N ILE A 19 -3.09 7.04 -8.04
CA ILE A 19 -1.82 6.97 -8.76
C ILE A 19 -1.82 5.67 -9.56
N SER A 20 -1.47 5.73 -10.85
CA SER A 20 -1.44 4.53 -11.68
C SER A 20 -0.36 3.55 -11.19
N ARG A 21 -0.62 2.24 -11.31
CA ARG A 21 0.34 1.20 -10.89
C ARG A 21 1.65 1.30 -11.66
N ASP A 22 1.57 1.66 -12.94
CA ASP A 22 2.74 1.82 -13.79
C ASP A 22 3.54 3.06 -13.38
N HIS A 23 2.89 4.18 -13.07
CA HIS A 23 3.59 5.37 -12.55
C HIS A 23 4.30 5.08 -11.24
N LEU A 24 3.66 4.40 -10.29
CA LEU A 24 4.32 4.00 -9.04
C LEU A 24 5.54 3.12 -9.32
N LYS A 25 5.37 2.06 -10.11
CA LYS A 25 6.44 1.09 -10.40
C LYS A 25 7.61 1.75 -11.11
N ASP A 26 7.34 2.55 -12.13
CA ASP A 26 8.35 3.12 -13.00
C ASP A 26 9.16 4.23 -12.31
N ASN A 27 8.58 4.85 -11.28
CA ASN A 27 9.22 5.86 -10.44
C ASN A 27 9.86 5.29 -9.17
N GLY A 28 9.99 3.95 -9.08
CA GLY A 28 10.73 3.31 -8.00
C GLY A 28 9.97 3.22 -6.68
N PHE A 29 8.65 3.16 -6.69
CA PHE A 29 7.83 3.00 -5.49
C PHE A 29 8.16 1.70 -4.71
N ILE A 30 8.43 1.84 -3.42
CA ILE A 30 8.78 0.74 -2.51
C ILE A 30 7.58 0.34 -1.65
N ASN A 31 7.04 1.25 -0.85
CA ASN A 31 5.88 1.02 0.01
C ASN A 31 5.24 2.35 0.45
N GLY A 32 4.00 2.28 0.90
CA GLY A 32 3.33 3.32 1.66
C GLY A 32 3.31 2.99 3.15
N TYR A 33 3.32 4.01 3.98
CA TYR A 33 3.33 3.91 5.44
C TYR A 33 2.34 4.92 6.04
N VAL A 34 1.85 4.68 7.25
CA VAL A 34 0.99 5.64 7.98
C VAL A 34 1.78 6.57 8.88
N ARG A 35 3.07 6.28 9.08
CA ARG A 35 4.00 7.05 9.92
C ARG A 35 5.40 6.97 9.35
N ASP A 36 6.21 7.96 9.69
CA ASP A 36 7.65 7.92 9.50
C ASP A 36 8.37 8.14 10.82
N ALA A 37 9.21 7.19 11.23
CA ALA A 37 9.98 7.27 12.46
C ALA A 37 11.14 8.29 12.40
N GLY A 38 11.50 8.77 11.20
CA GLY A 38 12.57 9.74 10.99
C GLY A 38 12.15 11.20 11.15
N ILE A 39 10.85 11.50 11.29
CA ILE A 39 10.34 12.86 11.49
C ILE A 39 9.64 12.99 12.85
N ASP A 40 9.82 14.15 13.49
CA ASP A 40 9.29 14.39 14.84
C ASP A 40 7.76 14.59 14.83
N GLU A 41 7.25 15.36 13.89
CA GLU A 41 5.83 15.68 13.76
C GLU A 41 5.18 14.89 12.61
N GLN A 42 4.14 14.11 12.94
CA GLN A 42 3.42 13.30 11.97
C GLN A 42 2.26 14.08 11.35
N TYR A 43 2.08 13.94 10.05
CA TYR A 43 0.93 14.49 9.35
C TYR A 43 -0.31 13.67 9.70
N LYS A 44 -1.34 14.36 10.17
CA LYS A 44 -2.60 13.73 10.53
C LYS A 44 -3.34 13.26 9.28
N ASP A 45 -3.96 12.08 9.38
CA ASP A 45 -4.80 11.52 8.31
C ASP A 45 -4.03 11.43 6.95
N ALA A 46 -2.72 11.17 6.99
CA ALA A 46 -1.86 11.12 5.81
C ALA A 46 -1.17 9.74 5.63
N VAL A 47 -0.59 9.54 4.45
CA VAL A 47 0.27 8.39 4.12
C VAL A 47 1.58 8.86 3.49
N TYR A 48 2.65 8.13 3.80
CA TYR A 48 4.02 8.40 3.39
C TYR A 48 4.41 7.39 2.32
N LEU A 49 4.56 7.81 1.07
CA LEU A 49 4.96 6.95 -0.02
C LEU A 49 6.47 7.04 -0.20
N LEU A 50 7.16 5.91 0.00
CA LEU A 50 8.59 5.82 -0.20
C LEU A 50 8.93 5.40 -1.64
N PHE A 51 9.79 6.17 -2.26
CA PHE A 51 10.36 5.92 -3.57
C PHE A 51 11.88 5.80 -3.49
N GLN A 52 12.45 5.08 -4.44
CA GLN A 52 13.88 5.09 -4.74
C GLN A 52 14.04 5.19 -6.26
N PRO A 53 13.88 6.39 -6.83
CA PRO A 53 13.95 6.59 -8.27
C PRO A 53 15.35 6.28 -8.79
N LYS A 54 15.42 5.63 -9.97
CA LYS A 54 16.69 5.41 -10.69
C LYS A 54 17.01 6.54 -11.66
N ASP A 55 15.97 7.24 -12.11
CA ASP A 55 16.01 8.34 -13.05
C ASP A 55 15.32 9.53 -12.37
N LEU A 56 16.12 10.52 -11.96
CA LEU A 56 15.63 11.67 -11.21
C LEU A 56 14.84 12.65 -12.08
N ASP A 57 15.18 12.76 -13.36
CA ASP A 57 14.48 13.67 -14.26
C ASP A 57 13.07 13.14 -14.53
N ARG A 58 12.95 11.84 -14.80
CA ARG A 58 11.64 11.19 -14.90
C ARG A 58 10.83 11.30 -13.60
N PHE A 59 11.49 11.16 -12.45
CA PHE A 59 10.83 11.25 -11.16
C PHE A 59 10.29 12.66 -10.90
N ARG A 60 11.04 13.70 -11.27
CA ARG A 60 10.59 15.09 -11.19
C ARG A 60 9.37 15.34 -12.06
N GLU A 61 9.38 14.89 -13.31
CA GLU A 61 8.21 14.99 -14.20
C GLU A 61 6.98 14.30 -13.60
N PHE A 62 7.18 13.14 -12.95
CA PHE A 62 6.11 12.47 -12.23
C PHE A 62 5.58 13.32 -11.06
N LEU A 63 6.45 13.85 -10.20
CA LEU A 63 6.03 14.69 -9.08
C LEU A 63 5.30 15.96 -9.54
N ASP A 64 5.83 16.66 -10.55
CA ASP A 64 5.20 17.84 -11.13
C ASP A 64 3.78 17.52 -11.62
N SER A 65 3.63 16.39 -12.34
CA SER A 65 2.31 15.94 -12.80
C SER A 65 1.34 15.61 -11.66
N GLU A 66 1.85 15.12 -10.53
CA GLU A 66 1.04 14.81 -9.35
C GLU A 66 0.62 16.09 -8.62
N TYR A 67 1.52 17.07 -8.50
CA TYR A 67 1.22 18.41 -7.97
C TYR A 67 0.17 19.15 -8.81
N GLU A 68 0.19 18.97 -10.13
CA GLU A 68 -0.86 19.50 -11.02
C GLU A 68 -2.18 18.73 -10.87
N ARG A 69 -2.12 17.40 -10.71
CA ARG A 69 -3.31 16.53 -10.63
C ARG A 69 -4.08 16.67 -9.32
N THR A 70 -3.39 16.90 -8.20
CA THR A 70 -4.01 16.87 -6.88
C THR A 70 -3.39 17.85 -5.88
N LYS A 71 -4.23 18.35 -4.97
CA LYS A 71 -3.79 19.17 -3.82
C LYS A 71 -3.55 18.34 -2.56
N ALA A 72 -3.65 17.02 -2.67
CA ALA A 72 -3.48 16.11 -1.55
C ALA A 72 -2.01 15.90 -1.17
N ILE A 73 -1.05 16.26 -2.03
CA ILE A 73 0.35 16.26 -1.64
C ILE A 73 0.58 17.44 -0.70
N ILE A 74 1.06 17.14 0.50
CA ILE A 74 1.25 18.12 1.57
C ILE A 74 2.72 18.31 1.95
N ASP A 75 3.58 17.37 1.57
CA ASP A 75 5.02 17.46 1.77
C ASP A 75 5.76 16.46 0.87
N ASP A 76 7.03 16.77 0.57
CA ASP A 76 7.97 15.83 -0.01
C ASP A 76 9.39 16.12 0.51
N TYR A 77 10.15 15.06 0.78
CA TYR A 77 11.50 15.19 1.32
C TYR A 77 12.40 14.00 0.96
N ASP A 78 13.69 14.29 0.93
CA ASP A 78 14.72 13.32 0.61
C ASP A 78 15.31 12.65 1.86
N TYR A 79 15.61 11.37 1.73
CA TYR A 79 16.51 10.63 2.60
C TYR A 79 17.83 10.33 1.88
N GLU A 80 18.88 10.09 2.66
CA GLU A 80 20.17 9.61 2.16
C GLU A 80 20.02 8.36 1.27
N ASP A 81 20.92 8.19 0.29
CA ASP A 81 20.94 7.10 -0.71
C ASP A 81 19.83 7.18 -1.78
N GLY A 82 19.33 8.39 -2.05
CA GLY A 82 18.40 8.67 -3.14
C GLY A 82 16.98 8.14 -2.88
N TYR A 83 16.61 8.00 -1.61
CA TYR A 83 15.23 7.71 -1.24
C TYR A 83 14.44 9.02 -1.14
N VAL A 84 13.21 9.02 -1.64
CA VAL A 84 12.32 10.18 -1.58
C VAL A 84 11.01 9.76 -0.94
N VAL A 85 10.48 10.57 -0.04
CA VAL A 85 9.16 10.39 0.55
C VAL A 85 8.22 11.46 0.03
N VAL A 86 7.05 11.05 -0.42
CA VAL A 86 5.96 11.96 -0.79
C VAL A 86 4.80 11.71 0.14
N VAL A 87 4.32 12.76 0.80
CA VAL A 87 3.26 12.69 1.80
C VAL A 87 1.93 13.13 1.18
N TYR A 88 0.94 12.23 1.22
CA TYR A 88 -0.41 12.52 0.76
C TYR A 88 -1.39 12.56 1.93
N GLU A 89 -2.19 13.62 2.02
CA GLU A 89 -3.39 13.65 2.83
C GLU A 89 -4.44 12.68 2.26
N LEU A 90 -5.07 11.90 3.14
CA LEU A 90 -6.14 10.99 2.77
C LEU A 90 -7.47 11.73 2.69
N ASP A 91 -8.32 11.26 1.77
CA ASP A 91 -9.66 11.81 1.60
C ASP A 91 -10.53 11.60 2.86
N THR A 92 -10.84 12.70 3.55
CA THR A 92 -11.57 12.71 4.82
C THR A 92 -12.96 12.06 4.73
N ARG A 93 -13.54 11.95 3.53
CA ARG A 93 -14.83 11.25 3.31
C ARG A 93 -14.77 9.78 3.71
N PHE A 94 -13.59 9.17 3.61
CA PHE A 94 -13.34 7.75 3.91
C PHE A 94 -12.65 7.54 5.26
N LYS A 95 -12.65 8.55 6.14
CA LYS A 95 -11.99 8.46 7.45
C LYS A 95 -12.38 7.22 8.26
N LYS A 96 -13.67 6.87 8.28
CA LYS A 96 -14.17 5.67 8.95
C LYS A 96 -13.62 4.39 8.33
N ASP A 97 -13.55 4.35 7.00
CA ASP A 97 -13.00 3.20 6.27
C ASP A 97 -11.51 3.02 6.55
N PHE A 98 -10.73 4.10 6.59
CA PHE A 98 -9.32 4.04 6.96
C PHE A 98 -9.10 3.54 8.40
N LEU A 99 -10.01 3.84 9.33
CA LEU A 99 -9.97 3.25 10.68
C LEU A 99 -10.24 1.75 10.64
N LEU A 100 -11.25 1.29 9.91
CA LEU A 100 -11.53 -0.13 9.74
C LEU A 100 -10.34 -0.89 9.12
N ILE A 101 -9.65 -0.29 8.13
CA ILE A 101 -8.41 -0.85 7.58
C ILE A 101 -7.32 -0.98 8.66
N LYS A 102 -7.18 0.02 9.54
CA LYS A 102 -6.23 -0.01 10.67
C LYS A 102 -6.64 -0.97 11.79
N GLU A 103 -7.90 -1.38 11.85
CA GLU A 103 -8.41 -2.39 12.77
C GLU A 103 -8.40 -3.80 12.15
N GLY A 104 -8.03 -3.93 10.87
CA GLY A 104 -8.06 -5.19 10.13
C GLY A 104 -9.47 -5.64 9.72
N LEU A 105 -10.48 -4.77 9.87
CA LEU A 105 -11.90 -5.05 9.59
C LEU A 105 -12.25 -4.72 8.13
N TYR A 106 -11.54 -5.33 7.19
CA TYR A 106 -11.61 -4.99 5.76
C TYR A 106 -13.01 -5.17 5.17
N SER A 107 -13.70 -6.26 5.51
CA SER A 107 -15.00 -6.59 4.95
C SER A 107 -16.11 -5.62 5.38
N GLN A 108 -15.88 -4.91 6.48
CA GLN A 108 -16.81 -3.94 7.07
C GLN A 108 -16.70 -2.54 6.46
N THR A 109 -15.71 -2.29 5.60
CA THR A 109 -15.59 -1.02 4.88
C THR A 109 -16.81 -0.75 4.01
N SER A 110 -17.11 0.53 3.81
CA SER A 110 -18.25 0.99 3.04
C SER A 110 -18.16 0.55 1.57
N LYS A 111 -19.32 0.32 0.94
CA LYS A 111 -19.35 0.01 -0.50
C LYS A 111 -18.77 1.13 -1.36
N ALA A 112 -18.93 2.39 -0.93
CA ALA A 112 -18.31 3.52 -1.61
C ALA A 112 -16.78 3.43 -1.60
N PHE A 113 -16.17 3.04 -0.48
CA PHE A 113 -14.74 2.79 -0.38
C PHE A 113 -14.30 1.58 -1.21
N GLN A 114 -14.99 0.44 -1.08
CA GLN A 114 -14.68 -0.79 -1.83
C GLN A 114 -14.74 -0.56 -3.35
N ASN A 115 -15.65 0.30 -3.83
CA ASN A 115 -15.80 0.64 -5.24
C ASN A 115 -14.67 1.52 -5.79
N LEU A 116 -13.77 2.04 -4.96
CA LEU A 116 -12.53 2.68 -5.42
C LEU A 116 -11.56 1.67 -6.05
N PHE A 117 -11.72 0.39 -5.75
CA PHE A 117 -10.83 -0.67 -6.18
C PHE A 117 -11.46 -1.45 -7.34
N PRO A 118 -10.69 -1.73 -8.41
CA PRO A 118 -11.20 -2.52 -9.51
C PRO A 118 -11.44 -3.97 -9.05
N LYS A 119 -12.58 -4.55 -9.41
CA LYS A 119 -12.85 -5.98 -9.18
C LYS A 119 -11.90 -6.88 -9.98
N ILE A 120 -11.57 -6.49 -11.21
CA ILE A 120 -10.72 -7.25 -12.14
C ILE A 120 -9.47 -6.44 -12.45
N VAL A 121 -8.31 -7.08 -12.37
CA VAL A 121 -7.03 -6.54 -12.79
C VAL A 121 -6.46 -7.37 -13.94
N LYS A 122 -5.83 -6.71 -14.90
CA LYS A 122 -5.13 -7.36 -16.00
C LYS A 122 -3.72 -7.71 -15.55
N ILE A 123 -3.37 -8.98 -15.62
CA ILE A 123 -2.00 -9.45 -15.37
C ILE A 123 -1.37 -9.80 -16.72
N LYS A 124 -0.25 -9.15 -17.02
CA LYS A 124 0.55 -9.43 -18.21
C LYS A 124 1.65 -10.42 -17.85
N LYS A 125 1.63 -11.61 -18.43
CA LYS A 125 2.70 -12.62 -18.30
C LYS A 125 3.23 -12.94 -19.70
N GLY A 126 4.31 -12.27 -20.09
CA GLY A 126 4.82 -12.31 -21.46
C GLY A 126 3.85 -11.68 -22.44
N TYR A 127 3.40 -12.46 -23.44
CA TYR A 127 2.44 -12.03 -24.47
C TYR A 127 0.96 -12.24 -24.08
N LEU A 128 0.69 -12.93 -22.97
CA LEU A 128 -0.67 -13.23 -22.53
C LEU A 128 -1.17 -12.19 -21.53
N ASN A 129 -2.36 -11.65 -21.79
CA ASN A 129 -3.13 -10.85 -20.85
C ASN A 129 -4.18 -11.77 -20.23
N LYS A 130 -4.18 -11.88 -18.90
CA LYS A 130 -5.21 -12.61 -18.16
C LYS A 130 -5.92 -11.66 -17.21
N ASP A 131 -7.25 -11.74 -17.21
CA ASP A 131 -8.10 -11.05 -16.26
C ASP A 131 -8.16 -11.88 -14.97
N GLU A 132 -7.82 -11.25 -13.83
CA GLU A 132 -7.89 -11.88 -12.52
C GLU A 132 -8.67 -11.02 -11.54
N ILE A 133 -9.38 -11.66 -10.60
CA ILE A 133 -10.05 -10.95 -9.51
C ILE A 133 -8.97 -10.32 -8.61
N SER A 134 -9.11 -9.03 -8.32
CA SER A 134 -8.15 -8.28 -7.53
C SER A 134 -8.08 -8.77 -6.08
N LEU A 135 -6.89 -8.73 -5.48
CA LEU A 135 -6.69 -9.08 -4.08
C LEU A 135 -7.64 -8.31 -3.16
N GLN A 136 -7.78 -7.00 -3.38
CA GLN A 136 -8.64 -6.15 -2.56
C GLN A 136 -10.09 -6.61 -2.61
N TYR A 137 -10.61 -6.96 -3.80
CA TYR A 137 -11.95 -7.52 -3.91
C TYR A 137 -12.10 -8.82 -3.14
N ARG A 138 -11.10 -9.70 -3.19
CA ARG A 138 -11.11 -10.98 -2.46
C ARG A 138 -11.18 -10.77 -0.96
N VAL A 139 -10.37 -9.85 -0.46
CA VAL A 139 -10.31 -9.51 0.97
C VAL A 139 -11.63 -8.88 1.43
N PHE A 140 -12.13 -7.85 0.74
CA PHE A 140 -13.37 -7.16 1.12
C PHE A 140 -14.61 -8.08 1.12
N ASN A 141 -14.63 -9.08 0.25
CA ASN A 141 -15.78 -9.96 0.09
C ASN A 141 -15.54 -11.36 0.66
N LYS A 142 -14.39 -11.60 1.30
CA LYS A 142 -13.98 -12.92 1.83
C LYS A 142 -14.27 -14.05 0.85
N THR A 143 -13.78 -13.91 -0.38
CA THR A 143 -14.13 -14.86 -1.46
C THR A 143 -13.69 -16.27 -1.12
N ALA A 144 -14.51 -17.27 -1.46
CA ALA A 144 -14.29 -18.66 -1.06
C ALA A 144 -12.89 -19.20 -1.38
N ASP A 145 -12.31 -18.80 -2.51
CA ASP A 145 -10.96 -19.22 -2.89
C ASP A 145 -9.83 -18.58 -2.05
N LEU A 146 -10.04 -17.37 -1.52
CA LEU A 146 -9.11 -16.76 -0.56
C LEU A 146 -9.23 -17.42 0.82
N VAL A 147 -10.46 -17.73 1.24
CA VAL A 147 -10.71 -18.46 2.49
C VAL A 147 -10.01 -19.82 2.42
N GLN A 148 -10.33 -20.61 1.39
CA GLN A 148 -9.76 -21.94 1.19
C GLN A 148 -8.23 -21.91 1.14
N PHE A 149 -7.64 -20.94 0.44
CA PHE A 149 -6.18 -20.78 0.39
C PHE A 149 -5.56 -20.65 1.79
N TRP A 150 -6.15 -19.83 2.67
CA TRP A 150 -5.63 -19.65 4.01
C TRP A 150 -5.94 -20.82 4.94
N GLU A 151 -7.12 -21.44 4.81
CA GLU A 151 -7.48 -22.65 5.55
C GLU A 151 -6.50 -23.80 5.28
N GLU A 152 -6.21 -24.05 4.00
CA GLU A 152 -5.25 -25.07 3.58
C GLU A 152 -3.83 -24.75 4.05
N LYS A 153 -3.43 -23.47 3.97
CA LYS A 153 -2.09 -23.03 4.34
C LYS A 153 -1.84 -23.06 5.86
N LEU A 154 -2.87 -22.81 6.66
CA LEU A 154 -2.79 -22.76 8.13
C LEU A 154 -3.25 -24.07 8.79
N GLY A 155 -3.92 -24.95 8.05
CA GLY A 155 -4.48 -26.20 8.59
C GLY A 155 -5.63 -25.97 9.57
N MET A 156 -6.43 -24.91 9.37
CA MET A 156 -7.57 -24.56 10.23
C MET A 156 -8.77 -24.10 9.38
N GLN A 157 -9.97 -24.08 9.97
CA GLN A 157 -11.16 -23.49 9.35
C GLN A 157 -11.41 -22.09 9.91
N PHE A 158 -11.85 -21.16 9.05
CA PHE A 158 -12.25 -19.83 9.47
C PHE A 158 -13.76 -19.78 9.74
N ASP A 159 -14.14 -19.15 10.85
CA ASP A 159 -15.54 -18.82 11.10
C ASP A 159 -16.00 -17.70 10.16
N SER A 160 -17.31 -17.67 9.86
CA SER A 160 -17.86 -16.74 8.86
C SER A 160 -17.69 -15.26 9.23
N ASP A 161 -17.50 -14.94 10.51
CA ASP A 161 -17.30 -13.59 11.04
C ASP A 161 -15.83 -13.16 11.05
N GLN A 162 -14.88 -14.09 10.94
CA GLN A 162 -13.45 -13.79 10.91
C GLN A 162 -13.04 -13.09 9.61
N GLU A 163 -12.00 -12.25 9.71
CA GLU A 163 -11.34 -11.64 8.56
C GLU A 163 -10.26 -12.58 8.04
N VAL A 164 -10.08 -12.63 6.71
CA VAL A 164 -9.19 -13.60 6.03
C VAL A 164 -7.95 -12.93 5.42
N TRP A 165 -7.54 -11.83 6.04
CA TRP A 165 -6.32 -11.11 5.71
C TRP A 165 -5.56 -10.76 6.99
N GLU A 166 -4.27 -10.48 6.86
CA GLU A 166 -3.45 -10.13 8.01
C GLU A 166 -3.90 -8.81 8.65
N GLY A 167 -3.82 -8.73 9.99
CA GLY A 167 -4.17 -7.53 10.73
C GLY A 167 -3.13 -6.42 10.60
N PHE A 168 -3.54 -5.19 10.91
CA PHE A 168 -2.70 -4.01 10.83
C PHE A 168 -1.65 -3.99 11.95
N ASP A 169 -0.38 -4.14 11.58
CA ASP A 169 0.76 -4.14 12.50
C ASP A 169 1.51 -2.81 12.37
N ILE A 170 1.34 -1.92 13.35
CA ILE A 170 1.88 -0.55 13.30
C ILE A 170 3.40 -0.51 13.07
N ASP A 171 4.15 -1.52 13.52
CA ASP A 171 5.60 -1.58 13.33
C ASP A 171 5.96 -1.85 11.87
N LYS A 172 5.13 -2.62 11.14
CA LYS A 172 5.29 -2.84 9.69
C LYS A 172 4.80 -1.65 8.88
N GLU A 173 3.85 -0.89 9.42
CA GLU A 173 3.19 0.23 8.76
C GLU A 173 3.87 1.59 9.06
N THR A 174 4.99 1.56 9.80
CA THR A 174 5.85 2.72 10.08
C THR A 174 7.13 2.65 9.24
N LEU A 175 7.41 3.71 8.49
CA LEU A 175 8.67 3.86 7.77
C LEU A 175 9.82 4.02 8.77
N ASP A 176 10.79 3.12 8.71
CA ASP A 176 12.06 3.22 9.44
C ASP A 176 13.20 2.94 8.45
N ILE A 177 13.71 4.02 7.87
CA ILE A 177 14.77 3.96 6.84
C ILE A 177 16.02 3.25 7.36
N LYS A 178 16.32 3.37 8.66
CA LYS A 178 17.50 2.75 9.29
C LYS A 178 17.34 1.24 9.39
N LYS A 179 16.15 0.74 9.73
CA LYS A 179 15.86 -0.71 9.74
C LYS A 179 15.95 -1.32 8.34
N MET A 180 15.57 -0.57 7.31
CA MET A 180 15.66 -1.05 5.92
C MET A 180 17.09 -1.09 5.38
N LYS A 181 17.97 -0.19 5.84
CA LYS A 181 19.39 -0.15 5.44
C LYS A 181 20.26 -1.20 6.14
N LYS A 182 19.81 -1.80 7.25
CA LYS A 182 20.60 -2.86 7.92
C LYS A 182 20.62 -4.12 7.04
N PRO A 183 21.80 -4.61 6.58
CA PRO A 183 21.87 -5.96 6.07
C PRO A 183 21.43 -6.89 7.20
N CYS A 184 20.55 -7.84 6.89
CA CYS A 184 20.19 -8.92 7.80
C CYS A 184 21.49 -9.64 8.20
N THR A 185 22.07 -9.28 9.35
CA THR A 185 23.16 -10.04 9.96
C THR A 185 22.53 -11.29 10.52
N THR A 186 22.41 -12.31 9.69
CA THR A 186 22.22 -13.68 10.17
C THR A 186 23.50 -14.04 10.93
N THR A 187 23.46 -13.89 12.24
CA THR A 187 24.44 -14.48 13.14
C THR A 187 24.40 -15.99 12.92
N LYS A 188 25.55 -16.55 12.56
CA LYS A 188 25.76 -18.01 12.49
C LYS A 188 25.70 -18.63 13.87
#